data_AF-A0A803LLS0-F1
#
_entry.id   AF-A0A803LLS0-F1
#
_cell.length_a   1.000
_cell.length_b   1.000
_cell.length_c   1.000
_cell.angle_alpha   90.00
_cell.angle_beta   90.00
_cell.angle_gamma   90.00
#
_symmetry.space_group_name_H-M   'P 1'
#
loop_
_entity.id
_entity.type
_entity.pdbx_description
1 polymer ?
#
loop_
_entity_poly.entity_id
_entity_poly.type
_entity_poly.pdbx_seq_one_letter_code
_entity_poly.pdbx_strand_id
1 'polypeptide(L)'
;MRAVVQRVTSASVEVDGSIVSQIGPGLLVMQKNYEVLLVSQFTLYGTLKGNKPDFHVAMPPQRAKPFYETVVENFRKSYNPDSIKDGIFGAMMKVNLVNDGPVTLQLESPQTSKLGTSK
;
A
#
# COMPACT_ATOMS: atom_id res chain seq x y z
N MET A 1 -6.96 2.94 8.19
CA MET A 1 -6.04 2.46 7.14
C MET A 1 -4.64 2.43 7.72
N ARG A 2 -3.86 1.40 7.43
CA ARG A 2 -2.43 1.31 7.75
C ARG A 2 -1.64 1.27 6.45
N ALA A 3 -0.48 1.90 6.44
CA ALA A 3 0.46 1.86 5.32
C ALA A 3 1.90 1.80 5.83
N VAL A 4 2.73 1.03 5.12
CA VAL A 4 4.19 1.08 5.26
C VAL A 4 4.73 1.72 3.98
N VAL A 5 5.51 2.76 4.15
CA VAL A 5 5.98 3.63 3.07
C VAL A 5 7.51 3.60 3.08
N GLN A 6 8.12 3.07 2.02
CA GLN A 6 9.57 2.85 1.92
C GLN A 6 10.19 3.59 0.75
N ARG A 7 11.29 4.32 0.98
CA ARG A 7 11.98 5.02 -0.11
C ARG A 7 12.82 4.06 -0.92
N VAL A 8 12.73 4.12 -2.24
CA VAL A 8 13.36 3.16 -3.15
C VAL A 8 14.09 3.85 -4.30
N THR A 9 15.18 3.26 -4.76
CA THR A 9 15.80 3.62 -6.04
C THR A 9 15.11 2.94 -7.22
N SER A 10 14.46 1.79 -6.99
CA SER A 10 13.60 1.09 -7.94
C SER A 10 12.69 0.11 -7.21
N ALA A 11 11.53 -0.19 -7.81
CA ALA A 11 10.67 -1.28 -7.37
C ALA A 11 9.88 -1.89 -8.53
N SER A 12 9.51 -3.16 -8.42
CA SER A 12 8.65 -3.86 -9.39
C SER A 12 7.77 -4.90 -8.72
N VAL A 13 6.69 -5.24 -9.41
CA VAL A 13 5.77 -6.32 -9.05
C VAL A 13 5.80 -7.35 -10.17
N GLU A 14 6.00 -8.61 -9.79
CA GLU A 14 5.94 -9.77 -10.67
C GLU A 14 4.77 -10.67 -10.25
N VAL A 15 4.02 -11.16 -11.23
CA VAL A 15 2.98 -12.18 -11.08
C VAL A 15 3.25 -13.26 -12.11
N ASP A 16 3.25 -14.53 -11.68
CA ASP A 16 3.49 -15.70 -12.54
C ASP A 16 4.74 -15.59 -13.45
N GLY A 17 5.83 -15.04 -12.91
CA GLY A 17 7.10 -14.90 -13.64
C GLY A 17 7.18 -13.66 -14.55
N SER A 18 6.11 -12.88 -14.66
CA SER A 18 6.03 -11.70 -15.53
C SER A 18 5.95 -10.41 -14.72
N ILE A 19 6.75 -9.40 -15.08
CA ILE A 19 6.68 -8.06 -14.47
C ILE A 19 5.37 -7.40 -14.91
N VAL A 20 4.49 -7.12 -13.96
CA VAL A 20 3.19 -6.46 -14.20
C VAL A 20 3.25 -4.96 -13.92
N SER A 21 4.26 -4.51 -13.17
CA SER A 21 4.41 -3.11 -12.77
C SER A 21 5.86 -2.83 -12.35
N GLN A 22 6.38 -1.65 -12.71
CA GLN A 22 7.75 -1.24 -12.36
C GLN A 22 7.84 0.28 -12.23
N ILE A 23 8.66 0.73 -11.28
CA ILE A 23 9.04 2.13 -11.05
C ILE A 23 10.57 2.26 -10.91
N GLY A 24 11.09 3.41 -11.32
CA GLY A 24 12.45 3.87 -11.04
C GLY A 24 12.57 4.51 -9.64
N PRO A 25 13.38 5.59 -9.48
CA PRO A 25 13.51 6.28 -8.20
C PRO A 25 12.15 6.76 -7.66
N GLY A 26 11.87 6.42 -6.40
CA GLY A 26 10.56 6.55 -5.80
C GLY A 26 10.58 6.97 -4.33
N LEU A 27 9.44 7.56 -3.92
CA LEU A 27 8.96 7.89 -2.58
C LEU A 27 9.24 9.29 -1.97
N LEU A 28 8.11 9.86 -1.50
CA LEU A 28 7.83 10.97 -0.56
C LEU A 28 8.81 12.16 -0.54
N VAL A 29 8.57 13.15 -1.40
CA VAL A 29 8.07 14.51 -1.12
C VAL A 29 7.80 15.14 -2.49
N MET A 30 6.66 15.81 -2.66
CA MET A 30 6.13 16.48 -3.89
C MET A 30 7.09 17.47 -4.60
N GLN A 31 8.35 17.56 -4.17
CA GLN A 31 9.39 18.41 -4.76
C GLN A 31 10.18 17.72 -5.88
N LYS A 32 10.13 16.39 -5.98
CA LYS A 32 10.78 15.62 -7.05
C LYS A 32 9.71 14.77 -7.75
N ASN A 33 9.69 14.77 -9.09
CA ASN A 33 8.76 14.00 -9.94
C ASN A 33 9.03 12.48 -9.83
N TYR A 34 8.96 11.93 -8.63
CA TYR A 34 9.16 10.52 -8.33
C TYR A 34 7.90 9.70 -8.59
N GLU A 35 8.10 8.40 -8.79
CA GLU A 35 7.03 7.43 -8.99
C GLU A 35 6.57 6.81 -7.65
N VAL A 36 5.34 6.30 -7.65
CA VAL A 36 4.72 5.62 -6.52
C VAL A 36 4.19 4.27 -6.98
N LEU A 37 4.56 3.20 -6.27
CA LEU A 37 4.03 1.85 -6.47
C LEU A 37 3.15 1.47 -5.27
N LEU A 38 1.84 1.32 -5.50
CA LEU A 38 0.86 0.92 -4.50
C LEU A 38 0.69 -0.60 -4.51
N VAL A 39 0.85 -1.27 -3.37
CA VAL A 39 0.59 -2.71 -3.22
C VAL A 39 -0.41 -2.94 -2.10
N SER A 40 -1.50 -3.67 -2.38
CA SER A 40 -2.49 -4.03 -1.38
C SER A 40 -1.90 -5.02 -0.37
N GLN A 41 -1.91 -4.68 0.94
CA GLN A 41 -1.26 -5.51 1.98
C GLN A 41 -2.15 -5.69 3.23
N PHE A 42 -3.03 -6.70 3.22
CA PHE A 42 -3.93 -6.98 4.35
C PHE A 42 -3.17 -7.44 5.61
N THR A 43 -1.97 -8.00 5.47
CA THR A 43 -1.19 -8.53 6.60
C THR A 43 -0.69 -7.44 7.56
N LEU A 44 -0.75 -6.15 7.19
CA LEU A 44 -0.51 -5.03 8.11
C LEU A 44 -1.50 -4.96 9.28
N TYR A 45 -2.62 -5.68 9.14
CA TYR A 45 -3.63 -5.88 10.17
C TYR A 45 -3.46 -7.23 10.91
N GLY A 46 -2.36 -7.94 10.69
CA GLY A 46 -2.05 -9.18 11.39
C GLY A 46 -1.84 -8.97 12.89
N THR A 47 -2.46 -9.83 13.69
CA THR A 47 -2.20 -10.01 15.11
C THR A 47 -1.66 -11.42 15.33
N LEU A 48 -0.88 -11.63 16.39
CA LEU A 48 -0.35 -12.96 16.70
C LEU A 48 -1.17 -13.61 17.83
N LYS A 49 -1.73 -14.79 17.55
CA LYS A 49 -2.29 -15.69 18.56
C LYS A 49 -1.27 -16.81 18.80
N GLY A 50 -0.35 -16.59 19.74
CA GLY A 50 0.88 -17.37 19.86
C GLY A 50 1.76 -17.13 18.63
N ASN A 51 2.14 -18.19 17.91
CA ASN A 51 2.94 -18.09 16.67
C ASN A 51 2.09 -18.03 15.40
N LYS A 52 0.76 -18.13 15.50
CA LYS A 52 -0.14 -18.12 14.36
C LYS A 52 -0.60 -16.68 14.06
N PRO A 53 -0.38 -16.17 12.84
CA PRO A 53 -0.95 -14.89 12.44
C PRO A 53 -2.46 -14.99 12.24
N ASP A 54 -3.17 -13.99 12.71
CA ASP A 54 -4.61 -13.84 12.65
C ASP A 54 -4.97 -12.46 12.08
N PHE A 55 -5.82 -12.46 11.06
CA PHE A 55 -6.10 -11.29 10.22
C PHE A 55 -7.57 -10.86 10.30
N HIS A 56 -8.30 -11.28 11.32
CA HIS A 56 -9.74 -11.03 11.47
C HIS A 56 -10.13 -9.54 11.47
N VAL A 57 -9.20 -8.64 11.84
CA VAL A 57 -9.40 -7.18 11.80
C VAL A 57 -9.19 -6.56 10.42
N ALA A 58 -8.67 -7.31 9.45
CA ALA A 58 -8.52 -6.84 8.07
C ALA A 58 -9.89 -6.77 7.38
N MET A 59 -10.05 -5.80 6.48
CA MET A 59 -11.26 -5.68 5.68
C MET A 59 -11.45 -6.91 4.76
N PRO A 60 -12.66 -7.50 4.66
CA PRO A 60 -12.91 -8.63 3.76
C PRO A 60 -12.61 -8.28 2.29
N PRO A 61 -12.11 -9.22 1.46
CA PRO A 61 -11.68 -8.96 0.09
C PRO A 61 -12.74 -8.27 -0.79
N GLN A 62 -14.01 -8.63 -0.62
CA GLN A 62 -15.14 -8.09 -1.39
C GLN A 62 -15.33 -6.58 -1.16
N ARG A 63 -15.00 -6.08 0.03
CA ARG A 63 -15.02 -4.64 0.35
C ARG A 63 -13.65 -4.00 0.14
N ALA A 64 -12.58 -4.76 0.38
CA ALA A 64 -11.22 -4.26 0.28
C ALA A 64 -10.79 -3.94 -1.16
N LYS A 65 -11.24 -4.72 -2.15
CA LYS A 65 -10.95 -4.45 -3.57
C LYS A 65 -11.47 -3.08 -4.03
N PRO A 66 -12.78 -2.76 -3.94
CA PRO A 66 -13.29 -1.45 -4.37
C PRO A 66 -12.72 -0.31 -3.51
N PHE A 67 -12.44 -0.55 -2.23
CA PHE A 67 -11.76 0.42 -1.38
C PHE A 67 -10.33 0.72 -1.89
N TYR A 68 -9.55 -0.31 -2.20
CA TYR A 68 -8.19 -0.16 -2.74
C TYR A 68 -8.18 0.55 -4.09
N GLU A 69 -9.08 0.20 -5.00
CA GLU A 69 -9.25 0.87 -6.29
C GLU A 69 -9.54 2.37 -6.11
N THR A 70 -10.38 2.72 -5.12
CA THR A 70 -10.65 4.13 -4.76
C THR A 70 -9.40 4.85 -4.26
N VAL A 71 -8.55 4.17 -3.47
CA VAL A 71 -7.29 4.75 -3.00
C VAL A 71 -6.34 5.01 -4.18
N VAL A 72 -6.15 4.04 -5.07
CA VAL A 72 -5.31 4.20 -6.27
C VAL A 72 -5.79 5.39 -7.11
N GLU A 73 -7.10 5.49 -7.32
CA GLU A 73 -7.71 6.59 -8.07
C GLU A 73 -7.49 7.95 -7.40
N ASN A 74 -7.58 8.03 -6.07
CA ASN A 74 -7.30 9.26 -5.34
C ASN A 74 -5.84 9.71 -5.48
N PHE A 75 -4.89 8.76 -5.51
CA PHE A 75 -3.48 9.06 -5.77
C PHE A 75 -3.28 9.59 -7.19
N ARG A 76 -3.88 8.94 -8.20
CA ARG A 76 -3.83 9.40 -9.60
C ARG A 76 -4.38 10.81 -9.76
N LYS A 77 -5.50 11.13 -9.12
CA LYS A 77 -6.12 12.47 -9.15
C LYS A 77 -5.31 13.54 -8.43
N SER A 78 -4.62 13.17 -7.35
CA SER A 78 -3.91 14.12 -6.48
C SER A 78 -2.45 14.36 -6.88
N TYR A 79 -1.96 13.64 -7.90
CA TYR A 79 -0.59 13.69 -8.38
C TYR A 79 -0.54 13.55 -9.92
N ASN A 80 0.62 13.22 -10.50
CA ASN A 80 0.71 12.81 -11.90
C ASN A 80 0.21 11.36 -12.05
N PRO A 81 -0.88 11.10 -12.80
CA PRO A 81 -1.41 9.75 -13.01
C PRO A 81 -0.37 8.78 -13.59
N ASP A 82 0.51 9.24 -14.48
CA ASP A 82 1.50 8.41 -15.14
C ASP A 82 2.57 7.86 -14.18
N SER A 83 2.79 8.59 -13.08
CA SER A 83 3.75 8.23 -12.02
C SER A 83 3.14 7.34 -10.93
N ILE A 84 1.84 7.00 -11.01
CA ILE A 84 1.17 6.11 -10.07
C ILE A 84 1.00 4.73 -10.69
N LYS A 85 1.72 3.75 -10.14
CA LYS A 85 1.60 2.34 -10.49
C LYS A 85 1.01 1.55 -9.34
N ASP A 86 0.41 0.40 -9.64
CA ASP A 86 -0.15 -0.51 -8.67
C ASP A 86 0.21 -1.98 -8.96
N GLY A 87 0.03 -2.83 -7.96
CA GLY A 87 0.10 -4.29 -8.12
C GLY A 87 -1.26 -4.89 -8.51
N ILE A 88 -1.35 -6.22 -8.48
CA ILE A 88 -2.62 -6.91 -8.76
C ILE A 88 -3.28 -7.32 -7.44
N PHE A 89 -4.41 -6.69 -7.12
CA PHE A 89 -5.15 -7.00 -5.89
C PHE A 89 -5.51 -8.48 -5.79
N GLY A 90 -5.14 -9.12 -4.68
CA GLY A 90 -5.46 -10.52 -4.39
C GLY A 90 -4.62 -11.55 -5.14
N ALA A 91 -3.71 -11.13 -6.02
CA ALA A 91 -2.74 -12.03 -6.64
C ALA A 91 -1.56 -12.31 -5.70
N MET A 92 -0.94 -13.47 -5.86
CA MET A 92 0.39 -13.73 -5.30
C MET A 92 1.41 -12.95 -6.10
N MET A 93 2.14 -12.06 -5.43
CA MET A 93 3.09 -11.15 -6.05
C MET A 93 4.48 -11.36 -5.48
N LYS A 94 5.51 -11.25 -6.32
CA LYS A 94 6.87 -10.95 -5.86
C LYS A 94 7.10 -9.45 -6.02
N VAL A 95 7.32 -8.76 -4.91
CA VAL A 95 7.64 -7.33 -4.90
C VAL A 95 9.14 -7.19 -4.75
N ASN A 96 9.83 -6.80 -5.83
CA ASN A 96 11.26 -6.55 -5.82
C ASN A 96 11.46 -5.05 -5.56
N LEU A 97 12.30 -4.68 -4.60
CA LEU A 97 12.60 -3.29 -4.29
C LEU A 97 14.04 -3.10 -3.85
N VAL A 98 14.60 -1.95 -4.19
CA VAL A 98 15.93 -1.53 -3.74
C VAL A 98 15.76 -0.28 -2.87
N ASN A 99 15.80 -0.47 -1.55
CA ASN A 99 15.63 0.64 -0.60
C ASN A 99 16.74 1.67 -0.74
N ASP A 100 16.37 2.95 -0.77
CA ASP A 100 17.27 4.10 -0.75
C ASP A 100 17.37 4.66 0.68
N GLY A 101 18.35 4.19 1.46
CA GLY A 101 18.57 4.58 2.85
C GLY A 101 19.03 3.40 3.72
N PRO A 102 18.12 2.75 4.48
CA PRO A 102 16.66 2.73 4.29
C PRO A 102 15.91 3.84 5.04
N VAL A 103 14.87 4.39 4.40
CA VAL A 103 13.87 5.25 5.04
C VAL A 103 12.53 4.52 5.00
N THR A 104 11.94 4.27 6.19
CA THR A 104 10.65 3.59 6.34
C THR A 104 9.75 4.38 7.27
N LEU A 105 8.54 4.68 6.81
CA LEU A 105 7.51 5.36 7.58
C LEU A 105 6.31 4.42 7.75
N GLN A 106 5.80 4.34 8.97
CA GLN A 106 4.52 3.69 9.27
C GLN A 106 3.45 4.77 9.42
N LEU A 107 2.39 4.68 8.62
CA LEU A 107 1.28 5.61 8.64
C LEU A 107 0.01 4.87 9.08
N GLU A 108 -0.71 5.45 10.02
CA GLU A 108 -2.04 4.99 10.42
C GLU A 108 -3.00 6.17 10.34
N SER A 109 -4.10 6.00 9.58
CA SER A 109 -5.16 7.01 9.55
C SER A 109 -5.84 7.03 10.93
N PRO A 110 -6.17 8.20 11.49
CA PRO A 110 -6.88 8.29 12.76
C PRO A 110 -8.12 7.39 12.77
N GLN A 111 -8.38 6.69 13.88
CA GLN A 111 -9.69 6.09 14.10
C GLN A 111 -10.66 7.25 14.26
N THR A 112 -11.70 7.30 13.42
CA THR A 112 -12.84 8.17 13.67
C THR A 112 -13.46 7.73 14.98
N SER A 113 -13.13 8.43 16.07
CA SER A 113 -13.80 8.26 17.35
C SER A 113 -15.30 8.39 17.07
N LYS A 114 -16.08 7.35 17.35
CA LYS A 114 -17.53 7.45 17.36
C LYS A 114 -17.87 8.66 18.24
N LEU A 115 -18.48 9.68 17.64
CA LEU A 115 -19.11 10.77 18.35
C LEU A 115 -20.01 10.12 19.40
N GLY A 116 -19.67 10.29 20.68
CA GLY A 116 -20.40 9.68 21.77
C GLY A 116 -21.86 10.09 21.69
N THR A 117 -22.75 9.13 21.50
CA THR A 117 -24.14 9.26 21.93
C THR A 117 -24.12 9.54 23.42
N SER A 118 -24.29 10.81 23.80
CA SER A 118 -24.68 11.15 25.15
C SER A 118 -26.05 10.52 25.39
N LYS A 119 -26.11 9.65 26.40
CA LYS A 119 -27.35 9.45 27.15
C LYS A 119 -27.70 10.74 27.88
#